data_AF-A0A5C6SEV5-F1
#
_entry.id   AF-A0A5C6SEV5-F1
#
_cell.length_a   1.000
_cell.length_b   1.000
_cell.length_c   1.000
_cell.angle_alpha   90.00
_cell.angle_beta   90.00
_cell.angle_gamma   90.00
#
_symmetry.space_group_name_H-M   'P 1'
#
loop_
_entity.id
_entity.type
_entity.pdbx_description
1 polymer ?
#
loop_
_entity_poly.entity_id
_entity_poly.type
_entity_poly.pdbx_seq_one_letter_code
_entity_poly.pdbx_strand_id
1 'polypeptide(L)'
;MAKGGFLNSKCPNVALHCKSCAPARTRHPVNHEEWLRLLWKQLKQSLDDGIRPLGEGGARGVLFQVTLLAHGYTFVSKGTVRAFIRDLEHEAAVYERLKPIQGVCVPVFLGAVDLRSINKTYYYDHRVYVVHMIFLS
;
A
#
# COMPACT_ATOMS: atom_id res chain seq x y z
N MET A 1 -11.07 -0.89 -2.23
CA MET A 1 -9.86 -1.49 -2.83
C MET A 1 -9.63 -2.96 -2.45
N ALA A 2 -10.24 -3.50 -1.39
CA ALA A 2 -9.94 -4.86 -0.91
C ALA A 2 -10.36 -6.02 -1.84
N LYS A 3 -11.34 -5.80 -2.73
CA LYS A 3 -11.76 -6.72 -3.78
C LYS A 3 -12.28 -5.83 -4.91
N GLY A 4 -12.18 -6.22 -6.17
CA GLY A 4 -12.86 -5.52 -7.30
C GLY A 4 -14.40 -5.53 -7.21
N GLY A 5 -14.95 -5.56 -5.99
CA GLY A 5 -16.36 -5.55 -5.65
C GLY A 5 -16.96 -4.16 -5.69
N PHE A 6 -18.23 -4.12 -5.33
CA PHE A 6 -19.08 -2.96 -5.46
C PHE A 6 -18.57 -1.79 -4.62
N LEU A 7 -18.67 -0.58 -5.17
CA LEU A 7 -18.41 0.66 -4.45
C LEU A 7 -19.30 0.70 -3.21
N ASN A 8 -18.69 0.77 -2.03
CA ASN A 8 -19.44 1.01 -0.82
C ASN A 8 -20.04 2.43 -0.92
N SER A 9 -21.36 2.53 -1.00
CA SER A 9 -22.09 3.80 -1.10
C SER A 9 -21.89 4.71 0.11
N LYS A 10 -21.40 4.17 1.24
CA LYS A 10 -21.03 4.93 2.44
C LYS A 10 -19.57 5.37 2.47
N CYS A 11 -18.77 5.07 1.44
CA CYS A 11 -17.39 5.51 1.39
C CYS A 11 -17.34 7.03 1.10
N PRO A 12 -16.73 7.86 1.96
CA PRO A 12 -16.59 9.30 1.69
C PRO A 12 -15.76 9.57 0.42
N ASN A 13 -14.96 8.60 -0.03
CA ASN A 13 -14.15 8.68 -1.24
C ASN A 13 -14.86 8.10 -2.49
N VAL A 14 -16.16 7.78 -2.42
CA VAL A 14 -16.91 7.15 -3.53
C VAL A 14 -16.87 7.98 -4.81
N ALA A 15 -16.91 9.31 -4.70
CA ALA A 15 -16.84 10.22 -5.83
C ALA A 15 -15.48 10.18 -6.55
N LEU A 16 -14.38 9.89 -5.85
CA LEU A 16 -13.04 9.74 -6.45
C LEU A 16 -12.90 8.41 -7.19
N HIS A 17 -13.65 7.38 -6.80
CA HIS A 17 -13.67 6.12 -7.52
C HIS A 17 -14.42 6.20 -8.86
N CYS A 18 -15.42 7.09 -8.98
CA CYS A 18 -16.24 7.23 -10.20
C CYS A 18 -15.62 8.13 -11.29
N LYS A 19 -14.55 8.88 -11.00
CA LYS A 19 -14.00 9.86 -11.95
C LYS A 19 -13.37 9.26 -13.23
N SER A 20 -13.18 7.94 -13.31
CA SER A 20 -12.45 7.32 -14.44
C SER A 20 -13.32 6.61 -15.49
N CYS A 21 -14.66 6.52 -15.34
CA CYS A 21 -15.52 5.92 -16.37
C CYS A 21 -16.99 6.36 -16.25
N ALA A 22 -17.64 6.47 -17.43
CA ALA A 22 -19.05 6.74 -17.68
C ALA A 22 -20.04 5.94 -16.77
N PRO A 23 -21.32 6.35 -16.65
CA PRO A 23 -22.18 6.19 -15.45
C PRO A 23 -22.70 4.76 -15.16
N ALA A 24 -21.97 3.71 -15.53
CA ALA A 24 -22.47 2.33 -15.50
C ALA A 24 -21.54 1.31 -14.83
N ARG A 25 -20.53 1.73 -14.03
CA ARG A 25 -19.68 0.75 -13.31
C ARG A 25 -19.52 1.09 -11.84
N THR A 26 -20.37 0.45 -11.04
CA THR A 26 -20.37 0.38 -9.58
C THR A 26 -19.17 -0.38 -8.99
N ARG A 27 -18.01 -0.43 -9.66
CA ARG A 27 -16.82 -1.19 -9.24
C ARG A 27 -15.60 -0.29 -9.23
N HIS A 28 -14.62 -0.63 -8.39
CA HIS A 28 -13.31 0.02 -8.48
C HIS A 28 -12.72 -0.18 -9.88
N PRO A 29 -12.17 0.87 -10.52
CA PRO A 29 -11.63 0.78 -11.88
C PRO A 29 -10.40 -0.14 -11.98
N VAL A 30 -9.76 -0.48 -10.86
CA VAL A 30 -8.58 -1.35 -10.79
C VAL A 30 -8.85 -2.50 -9.83
N ASN A 31 -8.65 -3.74 -10.30
CA ASN A 31 -8.65 -4.93 -9.44
C ASN A 31 -7.41 -4.93 -8.53
N HIS A 32 -7.48 -5.61 -7.38
CA HIS A 32 -6.37 -5.66 -6.42
C HIS A 32 -5.06 -6.21 -7.03
N GLU A 33 -5.14 -7.28 -7.84
CA GLU A 33 -3.98 -7.84 -8.55
C GLU A 33 -3.37 -6.84 -9.54
N GLU A 34 -4.21 -6.14 -10.30
CA GLU A 34 -3.75 -5.14 -11.26
C GLU A 34 -3.14 -3.93 -10.54
N TRP A 35 -3.72 -3.51 -9.42
CA TRP A 35 -3.17 -2.47 -8.57
C TRP A 35 -1.77 -2.84 -8.05
N LEU A 36 -1.60 -4.08 -7.56
CA LEU A 36 -0.31 -4.54 -7.06
C LEU A 36 0.73 -4.62 -8.19
N ARG A 37 0.31 -5.06 -9.39
CA ARG A 37 1.17 -5.08 -10.58
C ARG A 37 1.64 -3.69 -10.99
N LEU A 38 0.73 -2.70 -10.99
CA LEU A 38 1.05 -1.31 -11.30
C LEU A 38 1.98 -0.70 -10.25
N LEU A 39 1.71 -0.94 -8.97
CA LEU A 39 2.58 -0.50 -7.89
C LEU A 39 3.98 -1.11 -8.02
N TRP A 40 4.05 -2.41 -8.28
CA TRP A 40 5.34 -3.09 -8.46
C TRP A 40 6.13 -2.53 -9.64
N LYS A 41 5.46 -2.22 -10.75
CA LYS A 41 6.08 -1.55 -11.91
C LYS A 41 6.60 -0.15 -11.55
N GLN A 42 5.84 0.63 -10.79
CA GLN A 42 6.25 1.94 -10.29
C GLN A 42 7.49 1.82 -9.40
N LEU A 43 7.46 0.95 -8.38
CA LEU A 43 8.59 0.70 -7.48
C LEU A 43 9.85 0.26 -8.23
N LYS A 44 9.69 -0.59 -9.25
CA LYS A 44 10.80 -1.03 -10.11
C LYS A 44 11.39 0.12 -10.93
N GLN A 45 10.57 1.09 -11.35
CA GLN A 45 11.05 2.26 -12.06
C GLN A 45 11.74 3.25 -11.09
N SER A 46 11.05 3.69 -10.05
CA SER A 46 11.55 4.68 -9.09
C SER A 46 11.02 4.39 -7.69
N LEU A 47 11.86 4.65 -6.68
CA LEU A 47 11.41 4.62 -5.29
C LEU A 47 11.16 6.02 -4.71
N ASP A 48 11.41 7.07 -5.50
CA ASP A 48 11.19 8.46 -5.11
C ASP A 48 9.86 8.97 -5.67
N ASP A 49 9.49 8.52 -6.88
CA ASP A 49 8.28 8.97 -7.54
C ASP A 49 7.02 8.42 -6.85
N GLY A 50 6.27 9.33 -6.24
CA GLY A 50 5.04 9.00 -5.52
C GLY A 50 5.27 8.31 -4.18
N ILE A 51 6.49 8.33 -3.63
CA ILE A 51 6.77 7.86 -2.26
C ILE A 51 7.33 9.01 -1.45
N ARG A 52 6.62 9.36 -0.38
CA ARG A 52 7.02 10.41 0.54
C ARG A 52 7.17 9.83 1.94
N PRO A 53 8.34 9.93 2.58
CA PRO A 53 8.45 9.60 3.99
C PRO A 53 7.58 10.54 4.83
N LEU A 54 6.86 9.99 5.80
CA LEU A 54 6.02 10.78 6.72
C LEU A 54 6.80 11.30 7.94
N GLY A 55 8.07 10.92 8.10
CA GLY A 55 8.89 11.32 9.26
C GLY A 55 8.52 10.59 10.55
N GLU A 56 7.42 9.83 10.54
CA GLU A 56 6.99 8.99 11.66
C GLU A 56 7.72 7.64 11.60
N GLY A 57 8.89 7.61 12.25
CA GLY A 57 9.64 6.40 12.51
C GLY A 57 9.20 5.76 13.82
N GLY A 58 8.67 4.54 13.76
CA GLY A 58 8.48 3.69 14.93
C GLY A 58 9.74 2.88 15.25
N ALA A 59 9.74 2.17 16.38
CA ALA A 59 10.86 1.32 16.80
C ALA A 59 11.25 0.24 15.77
N ARG A 60 10.32 -0.17 14.89
CA ARG A 60 10.46 -1.31 13.98
C ARG A 60 10.23 -0.98 12.50
N GLY A 61 10.08 0.28 12.14
CA GLY A 61 9.82 0.68 10.76
C GLY A 61 9.46 2.14 10.60
N VAL A 62 9.38 2.57 9.36
CA VAL A 62 9.12 3.95 8.94
C VAL A 62 7.84 4.00 8.14
N LEU A 63 7.04 5.04 8.35
CA LEU A 63 5.84 5.29 7.56
C LEU A 63 6.12 6.13 6.32
N PHE A 64 5.47 5.74 5.23
CA PHE A 64 5.51 6.40 3.94
C PHE A 64 4.09 6.67 3.48
N GLN A 65 3.88 7.84 2.89
CA GLN A 65 2.73 8.09 2.03
C GLN A 65 3.12 7.64 0.63
N VAL A 66 2.32 6.75 0.05
CA VAL A 66 2.53 6.21 -1.30
C VAL A 66 1.35 6.59 -2.17
N THR A 67 1.65 7.18 -3.33
CA THR A 67 0.68 7.51 -4.36
C THR A 67 0.94 6.66 -5.59
N LEU A 68 -0.04 5.84 -5.97
CA LEU A 68 -0.02 5.13 -7.24
C LEU A 68 -0.27 6.12 -8.38
N LEU A 69 0.78 6.46 -9.12
CA LEU A 69 0.77 7.54 -10.10
C LEU A 69 -0.24 7.31 -11.24
N ALA A 70 -0.46 6.05 -11.62
CA ALA A 70 -1.38 5.69 -12.70
C ALA A 70 -2.83 6.08 -12.44
N HIS A 71 -3.26 6.16 -11.17
CA HIS A 71 -4.66 6.38 -10.78
C HIS A 71 -4.84 7.47 -9.71
N GLY A 72 -3.75 8.02 -9.17
CA GLY A 72 -3.79 9.01 -8.09
C GLY A 72 -4.24 8.44 -6.74
N TYR A 73 -4.21 7.11 -6.55
CA TYR A 73 -4.57 6.51 -5.26
C TYR A 73 -3.45 6.71 -4.25
N THR A 74 -3.77 7.39 -3.15
CA THR A 74 -2.84 7.59 -2.04
C THR A 74 -3.20 6.68 -0.87
N PHE A 75 -2.20 6.03 -0.30
CA PHE A 75 -2.31 5.08 0.80
C PHE A 75 -1.04 5.14 1.66
N VAL A 76 -1.06 4.47 2.80
CA VAL A 76 0.08 4.44 3.73
C VAL A 76 0.87 3.16 3.49
N SER A 77 2.19 3.25 3.58
CA SER A 77 3.07 2.09 3.64
C SER A 77 3.90 2.13 4.90
N LYS A 78 4.16 0.95 5.45
CA LYS A 78 5.15 0.77 6.52
C LYS A 78 6.31 -0.01 5.95
N GLY A 79 7.49 0.61 5.95
CA GLY A 79 8.73 0.01 5.51
C GLY A 79 9.61 -0.40 6.69
N THR A 80 10.35 -1.49 6.54
CA THR A 80 11.30 -1.94 7.57
C THR A 80 12.65 -2.36 7.00
N VAL A 81 13.65 -2.39 7.89
CA VAL A 81 15.00 -2.87 7.61
C VAL A 81 15.08 -4.39 7.72
N ARG A 82 16.14 -4.97 7.16
CA ARG A 82 16.32 -6.44 7.09
C ARG A 82 16.16 -7.16 8.44
N ALA A 83 16.58 -6.52 9.54
CA ALA A 83 16.52 -7.09 10.88
C ALA A 83 15.09 -7.35 11.39
N PHE A 84 14.11 -6.56 10.96
CA PHE A 84 12.73 -6.63 11.47
C PHE A 84 11.72 -7.13 10.44
N ILE A 85 12.18 -7.77 9.34
CA ILE A 85 11.29 -8.36 8.33
C ILE A 85 10.30 -9.34 8.97
N ARG A 86 10.77 -10.20 9.89
CA ARG A 86 9.92 -11.20 10.56
C ARG A 86 8.81 -10.56 11.39
N ASP A 87 9.09 -9.41 12.00
CA ASP A 87 8.09 -8.66 12.77
C ASP A 87 7.03 -8.06 11.83
N LEU A 88 7.44 -7.55 10.67
CA LEU A 88 6.53 -6.98 9.68
C LEU A 88 5.69 -8.05 8.94
N GLU A 89 6.27 -9.22 8.68
CA GLU A 89 5.55 -10.40 8.18
C GLU A 89 4.52 -10.90 9.20
N HIS A 90 4.86 -10.88 10.48
CA HIS A 90 3.91 -11.20 11.55
C HIS A 90 2.73 -10.21 11.57
N GLU A 91 3.01 -8.92 11.44
CA GLU A 91 1.98 -7.88 11.34
C GLU A 91 1.06 -8.11 10.12
N ALA A 92 1.63 -8.40 8.95
CA ALA A 92 0.86 -8.77 7.77
C ALA A 92 -0.02 -10.01 8.00
N ALA A 93 0.49 -11.03 8.69
CA ALA A 93 -0.29 -12.22 9.04
C ALA A 93 -1.43 -11.92 10.02
N VAL A 94 -1.26 -10.97 10.94
CA VAL A 94 -2.35 -10.49 11.81
C VAL A 94 -3.43 -9.79 10.99
N TYR A 95 -3.05 -8.90 10.07
CA TYR A 95 -4.01 -8.28 9.16
C TYR A 95 -4.81 -9.32 8.37
N GLU A 96 -4.15 -10.35 7.85
CA GLU A 96 -4.81 -11.44 7.12
C GLU A 96 -5.86 -12.18 7.97
N ARG A 97 -5.63 -12.34 9.28
CA ARG A 97 -6.61 -12.92 10.22
C ARG A 97 -7.76 -11.96 10.52
N LEU A 98 -7.49 -10.66 10.52
CA LEU A 98 -8.47 -9.60 10.77
C LEU A 98 -9.25 -9.17 9.51
N LYS A 99 -9.12 -9.89 8.38
CA LYS A 99 -9.87 -9.64 7.14
C LYS A 99 -11.35 -9.28 7.33
N PRO A 100 -12.13 -9.94 8.23
CA PRO A 100 -13.55 -9.63 8.39
C PRO A 100 -13.84 -8.21 8.91
N ILE A 101 -12.90 -7.59 9.63
CA ILE A 101 -13.07 -6.29 10.28
C ILE A 101 -12.26 -5.15 9.63
N GLN A 102 -11.52 -5.45 8.56
CA GLN A 102 -10.77 -4.47 7.79
C GLN A 102 -11.69 -3.47 7.07
N GLY A 103 -11.30 -2.19 7.06
CA GLY A 103 -12.08 -1.08 6.51
C GLY A 103 -13.21 -0.59 7.41
N VAL A 104 -13.36 -1.18 8.61
CA VAL A 104 -14.30 -0.73 9.64
C VAL A 104 -13.55 -0.42 10.94
N CYS A 105 -12.87 -1.43 11.50
CA CYS A 105 -12.17 -1.30 12.79
C CYS A 105 -10.65 -1.19 12.64
N VAL A 106 -10.10 -1.72 11.54
CA VAL A 106 -8.67 -1.70 11.25
C VAL A 106 -8.44 -1.32 9.77
N PRO A 107 -7.27 -0.79 9.40
CA PRO A 107 -6.93 -0.49 8.02
C PRO A 107 -7.05 -1.70 7.09
N VAL A 108 -7.32 -1.44 5.82
CA VAL A 108 -7.36 -2.47 4.79
C VAL A 108 -5.93 -2.84 4.39
N PHE A 109 -5.56 -4.10 4.56
CA PHE A 109 -4.28 -4.61 4.10
C PHE A 109 -4.30 -4.81 2.59
N LEU A 110 -3.44 -4.05 1.90
CA LEU A 110 -3.32 -4.06 0.44
C LEU A 110 -2.20 -5.00 -0.03
N GLY A 111 -1.37 -5.52 0.86
CA GLY A 111 -0.32 -6.47 0.52
C GLY A 111 1.06 -6.04 1.00
N ALA A 112 2.05 -6.87 0.66
CA ALA A 112 3.44 -6.70 1.03
C ALA A 112 4.33 -6.82 -0.21
N VAL A 113 5.42 -6.05 -0.25
CA VAL A 113 6.44 -6.11 -1.30
C VAL A 113 7.81 -6.16 -0.65
N ASP A 114 8.59 -7.16 -1.06
CA ASP A 114 10.01 -7.23 -0.78
C ASP A 114 10.79 -6.48 -1.86
N LEU A 115 11.39 -5.35 -1.52
CA LEU A 115 12.19 -4.54 -2.47
C LEU A 115 13.44 -5.30 -2.94
N ARG A 116 13.92 -6.29 -2.18
CA ARG A 116 15.06 -7.13 -2.59
C ARG A 116 14.72 -7.95 -3.83
N SER A 117 13.45 -8.32 -4.02
CA SER A 117 13.00 -9.06 -5.21
C SER A 117 13.15 -8.26 -6.51
N ILE A 118 13.20 -6.93 -6.40
CA ILE A 118 13.45 -6.01 -7.52
C ILE A 118 14.85 -5.38 -7.46
N ASN A 119 15.75 -5.94 -6.64
CA ASN A 119 17.11 -5.44 -6.41
C ASN A 119 17.15 -3.95 -6.02
N LYS A 120 16.20 -3.52 -5.19
CA LYS A 120 16.15 -2.14 -4.68
C LYS A 120 16.20 -2.09 -3.16
N THR A 121 16.72 -0.96 -2.68
CA THR A 121 16.79 -0.60 -1.26
C THR A 121 16.40 0.87 -1.15
N TYR A 122 15.49 1.20 -0.25
CA TYR A 122 15.15 2.58 0.05
C TYR A 122 16.06 3.11 1.17
N TYR A 123 16.78 4.19 0.88
CA TYR A 123 17.72 4.82 1.80
C TYR A 123 17.01 5.93 2.56
N TYR A 124 16.49 5.62 3.75
CA TYR A 124 15.71 6.58 4.53
C TYR A 124 16.60 7.57 5.30
N ASP A 125 17.55 7.05 6.06
CA ASP A 125 18.52 7.83 6.85
C ASP A 125 19.80 7.01 7.05
N HIS A 126 20.80 7.57 7.73
CA HIS A 126 22.06 6.91 8.05
C HIS A 126 21.79 5.54 8.70
N ARG A 127 22.16 4.48 7.97
CA ARG A 127 22.01 3.05 8.35
C ARG A 127 20.57 2.52 8.40
N VAL A 128 19.58 3.27 7.89
CA VAL A 128 18.18 2.82 7.78
C VAL A 128 17.87 2.45 6.34
N TYR A 129 18.13 1.18 6.01
CA TYR A 129 17.92 0.60 4.68
C TYR A 129 16.61 -0.17 4.64
N VAL A 130 15.55 0.48 4.16
CA VAL A 130 14.24 -0.15 4.03
C VAL A 130 14.25 -1.11 2.84
N VAL A 131 13.91 -2.36 3.10
CA VAL A 131 13.96 -3.46 2.12
C VAL A 131 12.66 -4.23 2.01
N HIS A 132 11.74 -4.05 2.96
CA HIS A 132 10.43 -4.69 2.94
C HIS A 132 9.36 -3.68 3.30
N MET A 133 8.26 -3.67 2.57
CA MET A 133 7.17 -2.71 2.72
C MET A 133 5.82 -3.44 2.74
N ILE A 134 4.94 -3.02 3.66
CA ILE A 134 3.52 -3.38 3.64
C ILE A 134 2.68 -2.16 3.28
N PHE A 135 1.50 -2.37 2.73
CA PHE A 135 0.62 -1.29 2.24
C PHE A 135 -0.75 -1.38 2.89
N LEU A 136 -1.25 -0.24 3.35
CA LEU A 136 -2.46 -0.08 4.15
C LEU A 136 -3.31 1.08 3.61
N SER A 137 -4.63 0.89 3.52
CA SER A 137 -5.62 1.91 3.12
C SER A 137 -6.70 2.13 4.17
#